data_AF-A0A0L6V1P7-F1
#
_entry.id   AF-A0A0L6V1P7-F1
#
_cell.length_a   1.000
_cell.length_b   1.000
_cell.length_c   1.000
_cell.angle_alpha   90.00
_cell.angle_beta   90.00
_cell.angle_gamma   90.00
#
_symmetry.space_group_name_H-M   'P 1'
#
loop_
_entity.id
_entity.type
_entity.pdbx_description
1 polymer ?
#
loop_
_entity_poly.entity_id
_entity_poly.type
_entity_poly.pdbx_seq_one_letter_code
_entity_poly.pdbx_strand_id
1 'polypeptide(L)'
;MATLDQRQKRATYWRSGRMSPALQRARQPFRAKNLMMGAGIMTFTFGVYMYSIAAVKQDDFSDIPAPSMERISELNREKEQAAHKEELSTSQNPPARLPPIGLLGSSTSWLRGSNANSLLVHGAPPIDHIGKINDRQLQDNNSKSV
;
A
#
# COMPACT_ATOMS: atom_id res chain seq x y z
N MET A 1 -23.84 -21.76 47.28
CA MET A 1 -23.54 -20.63 46.38
C MET A 1 -23.70 -21.11 44.95
N ALA A 2 -24.66 -20.59 44.19
CA ALA A 2 -24.90 -21.02 42.81
C ALA A 2 -23.78 -20.47 41.89
N THR A 3 -23.09 -21.35 41.17
CA THR A 3 -22.10 -20.94 40.17
C THR A 3 -22.82 -20.53 38.90
N LEU A 4 -22.64 -19.26 38.48
CA LEU A 4 -23.22 -18.78 37.22
C LEU A 4 -22.63 -19.55 36.03
N ASP A 5 -23.51 -20.00 35.12
CA ASP A 5 -23.14 -20.69 33.89
C ASP A 5 -22.28 -19.79 32.98
N GLN A 6 -21.34 -20.40 32.25
CA GLN A 6 -20.38 -19.68 31.40
C GLN A 6 -21.06 -18.89 30.28
N ARG A 7 -22.21 -19.37 29.77
CA ARG A 7 -23.00 -18.59 28.78
C ARG A 7 -23.56 -17.32 29.39
N GLN A 8 -24.07 -17.38 30.61
CA GLN A 8 -24.64 -16.21 31.30
C GLN A 8 -23.56 -15.18 31.63
N LYS A 9 -22.37 -15.63 32.05
CA LYS A 9 -21.20 -14.76 32.25
C LYS A 9 -20.83 -14.04 30.95
N ARG A 10 -20.70 -14.78 29.84
CA ARG A 10 -20.41 -14.19 28.52
C ARG A 10 -21.47 -13.16 28.16
N ALA A 11 -22.75 -13.51 28.22
CA ALA A 11 -23.85 -12.60 27.86
C ALA A 11 -23.75 -11.23 28.56
N THR A 12 -23.29 -11.18 29.82
CA THR A 12 -23.08 -9.92 30.56
C THR A 12 -21.94 -9.06 30.01
N TYR A 13 -20.85 -9.65 29.50
CA TYR A 13 -19.69 -8.90 28.99
C TYR A 13 -19.88 -8.34 27.58
N TRP A 14 -20.75 -8.91 26.75
CA TRP A 14 -20.91 -8.52 25.33
C TRP A 14 -22.32 -8.06 24.93
N ARG A 15 -23.27 -7.94 25.87
CA ARG A 15 -24.70 -7.65 25.59
C ARG A 15 -24.96 -6.46 24.67
N SER A 16 -24.14 -5.42 24.74
CA SER A 16 -24.35 -4.16 23.99
C SER A 16 -23.30 -3.89 22.91
N GLY A 17 -22.36 -4.82 22.66
CA GLY A 17 -21.21 -4.57 21.79
C GLY A 17 -20.27 -3.44 22.28
N ARG A 18 -20.56 -2.85 23.45
CA ARG A 18 -19.76 -1.80 24.07
C ARG A 18 -18.79 -2.41 25.08
N MET A 19 -17.66 -1.74 25.21
CA MET A 19 -16.62 -2.10 26.16
C MET A 19 -17.12 -2.00 27.61
N SER A 20 -16.79 -2.98 28.44
CA SER A 20 -17.21 -3.01 29.85
C SER A 20 -16.65 -1.81 30.64
N PRO A 21 -17.36 -1.32 31.69
CA PRO A 21 -16.90 -0.18 32.48
C PRO A 21 -15.51 -0.37 33.10
N ALA A 22 -15.18 -1.60 33.50
CA ALA A 22 -13.85 -1.96 34.02
C ALA A 22 -12.75 -1.75 32.97
N LEU A 23 -13.00 -2.17 31.72
CA LEU A 23 -12.02 -2.04 30.64
C LEU A 23 -11.89 -0.59 30.16
N GLN A 24 -12.93 0.22 30.26
CA GLN A 24 -12.85 1.66 29.95
C GLN A 24 -11.94 2.40 30.95
N ARG A 25 -12.08 2.13 32.26
CA ARG A 25 -11.23 2.73 33.31
C ARG A 25 -9.75 2.35 33.11
N ALA A 26 -9.49 1.09 32.80
CA ALA A 26 -8.13 0.60 32.55
C ALA A 26 -7.41 1.35 31.41
N ARG A 27 -8.15 1.94 30.46
CA ARG A 27 -7.59 2.66 29.30
C ARG A 27 -7.54 4.17 29.47
N GLN A 28 -8.22 4.72 30.49
CA GLN A 28 -8.19 6.15 30.78
C GLN A 28 -6.77 6.75 30.83
N PRO A 29 -5.76 6.14 31.50
CA PRO A 29 -4.45 6.78 31.63
C PRO A 29 -3.65 6.83 30.31
N PHE A 30 -3.92 5.93 29.36
CA PHE A 30 -3.18 5.86 28.10
C PHE A 30 -3.74 6.78 27.02
N ARG A 31 -5.00 7.19 27.13
CA ARG A 31 -5.63 8.09 26.14
C ARG A 31 -4.91 9.43 26.06
N ALA A 32 -4.67 10.05 27.21
CA ALA A 32 -3.98 11.35 27.27
C ALA A 32 -2.53 11.24 26.80
N LYS A 33 -1.79 10.22 27.28
CA LYS A 33 -0.38 10.01 26.93
C LYS A 33 -0.19 9.71 25.45
N ASN A 34 -1.02 8.84 24.87
CA ASN A 34 -0.93 8.49 23.45
C ASN A 34 -1.38 9.66 22.56
N LEU A 35 -2.40 10.42 22.97
CA LEU A 35 -2.82 11.63 22.25
C LEU A 35 -1.71 12.67 22.23
N MET A 36 -1.07 12.92 23.37
CA MET A 36 0.03 13.88 23.48
C MET A 36 1.23 13.44 22.62
N MET A 37 1.60 12.17 22.66
CA MET A 37 2.68 11.63 21.82
C MET A 37 2.33 11.78 20.33
N GLY A 38 1.11 11.39 19.94
CA GLY A 38 0.63 11.54 18.57
C GLY A 38 0.61 13.00 18.10
N ALA A 39 0.15 13.91 18.95
CA ALA A 39 0.13 15.34 18.66
C ALA A 39 1.54 15.92 18.54
N GLY A 40 2.50 15.45 19.34
CA GLY A 40 3.90 15.84 19.24
C GLY A 40 4.51 15.45 17.89
N ILE A 41 4.30 14.20 17.48
CA ILE A 41 4.78 13.71 16.17
C ILE A 41 4.10 14.48 15.03
N MET A 42 2.78 14.65 15.07
CA MET A 42 2.03 15.39 14.06
C MET A 42 2.51 16.84 13.94
N THR A 43 2.69 17.54 15.06
CA THR A 43 3.18 18.92 15.08
C THR A 43 4.60 19.01 14.51
N PHE A 44 5.48 18.08 14.88
CA PHE A 44 6.85 18.04 14.38
C PHE A 44 6.87 17.83 12.86
N THR A 45 6.20 16.79 12.35
CA THR A 45 6.18 16.49 10.91
C THR A 45 5.53 17.61 10.11
N PHE A 46 4.43 18.19 10.60
CA PHE A 46 3.77 19.31 9.94
C PHE A 46 4.65 20.57 9.94
N GLY A 47 5.37 20.83 11.04
CA GLY A 47 6.33 21.92 11.13
C GLY A 47 7.45 21.79 10.10
N VAL A 48 8.04 20.60 9.96
CA VAL A 48 9.05 20.31 8.93
C VAL A 48 8.48 20.50 7.52
N TYR A 49 7.27 20.00 7.26
CA TYR A 49 6.61 20.14 5.96
C TYR A 49 6.39 21.61 5.58
N MET A 50 5.80 22.39 6.50
CA MET A 50 5.53 23.82 6.29
C MET A 50 6.82 24.62 6.15
N TYR A 51 7.84 24.29 6.96
CA TYR A 51 9.16 24.89 6.80
C TYR A 51 9.75 24.59 5.42
N SER A 52 9.59 23.36 4.91
CA SER A 52 10.12 23.01 3.58
C SER A 52 9.55 23.91 2.48
N ILE A 53 8.26 24.22 2.53
CA ILE A 53 7.63 25.11 1.54
C ILE A 53 8.11 26.55 1.71
N ALA A 54 8.21 27.04 2.95
CA ALA A 54 8.65 28.40 3.23
C ALA A 54 10.14 28.64 2.95
N ALA A 55 10.97 27.61 3.13
CA ALA A 55 12.41 27.67 2.93
C ALA A 55 12.80 27.63 1.44
N VAL A 56 11.96 27.03 0.59
CA VAL A 56 12.17 27.06 -0.87
C VAL A 56 11.82 28.47 -1.37
N LYS A 57 12.83 29.34 -1.39
CA LYS A 57 12.76 30.61 -2.12
C LYS A 57 12.69 30.28 -3.61
N GLN A 58 11.73 30.88 -4.30
CA GLN A 58 11.71 30.86 -5.76
C GLN A 58 12.92 31.67 -6.24
N ASP A 59 13.74 31.04 -7.07
CA ASP A 59 14.95 31.64 -7.61
C ASP A 59 14.61 32.87 -8.48
N ASP A 60 15.51 33.86 -8.52
CA ASP A 60 15.30 35.10 -9.27
C ASP A 60 15.72 34.90 -10.73
N PHE A 61 14.75 34.54 -11.58
CA PHE A 61 14.98 34.30 -13.01
C PHE A 61 15.01 35.59 -13.85
N SER A 62 15.30 36.74 -13.26
CA SER A 62 15.32 38.02 -13.98
C SER A 62 16.49 38.17 -14.96
N ASP A 63 17.54 37.38 -14.81
CA ASP A 63 18.69 37.31 -15.72
C ASP A 63 18.45 36.44 -16.96
N ILE A 64 17.43 35.57 -16.93
CA ILE A 64 17.10 34.68 -18.04
C ILE A 64 16.00 35.33 -18.90
N PRO A 65 16.26 35.63 -20.19
CA PRO A 65 15.22 36.11 -21.09
C PRO A 65 14.17 35.02 -21.29
N ALA A 66 12.92 35.32 -20.91
CA ALA A 66 11.81 34.40 -21.12
C ALA A 66 11.58 34.17 -22.62
N PRO A 67 11.49 32.90 -23.08
CA PRO A 67 11.19 32.62 -24.48
C PRO A 67 9.79 33.13 -24.83
N SER A 68 9.63 33.71 -26.02
CA SER A 68 8.31 34.10 -26.53
C SER A 68 7.43 32.87 -26.72
N MET A 69 6.13 33.04 -26.52
CA MET A 69 5.19 31.92 -26.63
C MET A 69 5.18 31.28 -28.03
N GLU A 70 5.45 32.09 -29.05
CA GLU A 70 5.64 31.64 -30.43
C GLU A 70 6.86 30.73 -30.56
N ARG A 71 8.01 31.12 -29.99
CA ARG A 71 9.24 30.32 -30.03
C ARG A 71 9.08 28.99 -29.31
N ILE A 72 8.34 28.95 -28.19
CA ILE A 72 8.01 27.71 -27.48
C ILE A 72 7.18 26.79 -28.39
N SER A 73 6.20 27.34 -29.11
CA SER A 73 5.35 26.56 -30.00
C SER A 73 6.10 25.98 -31.20
N GLU A 74 7.06 26.73 -31.76
CA GLU A 74 7.95 26.28 -32.83
C GLU A 74 8.86 25.15 -32.35
N LEU A 75 9.50 25.32 -31.19
CA LEU A 75 10.40 24.30 -30.62
C LEU A 75 9.66 23.00 -30.32
N ASN A 76 8.40 23.06 -29.86
CA ASN A 76 7.59 21.87 -29.64
C ASN A 76 7.24 21.17 -30.96
N ARG A 77 6.91 21.93 -32.01
CA ARG A 77 6.66 21.39 -33.37
C ARG A 77 7.91 20.78 -33.99
N GLU A 78 9.05 21.43 -33.85
CA GLU A 78 10.35 20.91 -34.32
C GLU A 78 10.72 19.61 -33.58
N LYS A 79 10.46 19.53 -32.27
CA LYS A 79 10.65 18.30 -31.48
C LYS A 79 9.74 17.16 -31.93
N GLU A 80 8.47 17.42 -32.21
CA GLU A 80 7.53 16.42 -32.75
C GLU A 80 7.99 15.89 -34.11
N GLN A 81 8.46 16.79 -34.99
CA GLN A 81 9.00 16.42 -36.30
C GLN A 81 10.32 15.65 -36.19
N ALA A 82 11.20 16.03 -35.26
CA ALA A 82 12.45 15.33 -35.01
C ALA A 82 12.20 13.93 -34.45
N ALA A 83 11.25 13.76 -33.51
CA ALA A 83 10.84 12.45 -33.01
C ALA A 83 10.28 11.56 -34.14
N HIS A 84 9.43 12.12 -35.01
CA HIS A 84 8.94 11.40 -36.20
C HIS A 84 10.05 11.06 -37.19
N LYS A 85 11.05 11.93 -37.35
CA LYS A 85 12.19 11.70 -38.23
C LYS A 85 13.17 10.67 -37.65
N GLU A 86 13.31 10.63 -36.34
CA GLU A 86 14.07 9.59 -35.61
C GLU A 86 13.36 8.23 -35.65
N GLU A 87 12.03 8.18 -35.57
CA GLU A 87 11.26 6.95 -35.84
C GLU A 87 11.45 6.47 -37.29
N LEU A 88 11.46 7.40 -38.26
CA LEU A 88 11.64 7.06 -39.67
C LEU A 88 13.09 6.61 -39.98
N SER A 89 14.10 7.17 -39.31
CA SER A 89 15.51 6.79 -39.48
C SER A 89 15.92 5.57 -38.65
N THR A 90 15.23 5.29 -37.54
CA THR A 90 15.34 4.04 -36.75
C THR A 90 14.75 2.82 -37.48
N SER A 91 14.16 2.99 -38.67
CA SER A 91 13.72 1.86 -39.50
C SER A 91 14.84 1.22 -40.34
N GLN A 92 16.07 1.76 -40.37
CA GLN A 92 17.15 1.24 -41.24
C GLN A 92 18.29 0.48 -40.54
N ASN A 93 18.28 0.35 -39.21
CA ASN A 93 19.11 -0.62 -38.51
C ASN A 93 18.23 -1.42 -37.56
N PRO A 94 18.25 -2.77 -37.59
CA PRO A 94 17.47 -3.54 -36.64
C PRO A 94 18.01 -3.24 -35.23
N PRO A 95 17.18 -2.71 -34.30
CA PRO A 95 17.62 -2.61 -32.92
C PRO A 95 17.81 -4.04 -32.40
N ALA A 96 19.00 -4.34 -31.89
CA ALA A 96 19.22 -5.52 -31.10
C ALA A 96 18.14 -5.57 -30.01
N ARG A 97 17.34 -6.65 -29.98
CA ARG A 97 16.28 -6.87 -28.99
C ARG A 97 16.91 -6.90 -27.61
N LEU A 98 16.92 -5.76 -26.93
CA LEU A 98 17.09 -5.72 -25.49
C LEU A 98 15.76 -6.16 -24.86
N PRO A 99 15.77 -7.07 -23.87
CA PRO A 99 14.58 -7.38 -23.11
C PRO A 99 14.05 -6.08 -22.46
N PRO A 100 12.73 -5.91 -22.33
CA PRO A 100 12.17 -4.73 -21.70
C PRO A 100 12.71 -4.63 -20.28
N ILE A 101 13.55 -3.65 -20.02
CA ILE A 101 13.91 -3.23 -18.68
C ILE A 101 12.63 -2.60 -18.11
N GLY A 102 11.87 -3.42 -17.38
CA GLY A 102 10.63 -3.03 -16.74
C GLY A 102 10.90 -1.97 -15.68
N LEU A 103 10.69 -0.70 -16.04
CA LEU A 103 10.74 0.44 -15.10
C LEU A 103 9.35 1.08 -14.86
N LEU A 104 8.28 0.46 -15.37
CA LEU A 104 6.95 0.60 -14.82
C LEU A 104 6.36 -0.79 -14.62
N GLY A 105 6.78 -1.44 -13.53
CA GLY A 105 6.06 -2.56 -12.97
C GLY A 105 4.62 -2.13 -12.69
N SER A 106 3.69 -2.69 -13.45
CA SER A 106 2.25 -2.69 -13.20
C SER A 106 1.98 -2.94 -11.72
N SER A 107 1.70 -1.87 -10.97
CA SER A 107 1.48 -1.90 -9.53
C SER A 107 0.00 -1.99 -9.15
N THR A 108 -0.82 -2.67 -9.96
CA THR A 108 -2.26 -2.89 -9.66
C THR A 108 -2.59 -4.30 -9.19
N SER A 109 -1.61 -5.15 -8.90
CA SER A 109 -1.86 -6.52 -8.40
C SER A 109 -2.17 -6.63 -6.90
N TRP A 110 -2.06 -5.56 -6.10
CA TRP A 110 -2.27 -5.63 -4.64
C TRP A 110 -3.74 -5.61 -4.20
N LEU A 111 -4.70 -5.42 -5.11
CA LEU A 111 -6.13 -5.35 -4.78
C LEU A 111 -6.96 -6.57 -5.19
N ARG A 112 -6.35 -7.64 -5.70
CA ARG A 112 -7.08 -8.85 -6.11
C ARG A 112 -6.54 -10.08 -5.38
N GLY A 113 -7.28 -10.52 -4.35
CA GLY A 113 -7.09 -11.82 -3.73
C GLY A 113 -7.30 -12.92 -4.77
N SER A 114 -6.20 -13.43 -5.32
CA SER A 114 -6.17 -14.58 -6.21
C SER A 114 -5.09 -15.55 -5.73
N ASN A 115 -5.58 -16.57 -5.04
CA ASN A 115 -4.96 -17.83 -4.68
C ASN A 115 -4.57 -18.65 -5.93
N ALA A 116 -3.40 -18.41 -6.55
CA ALA A 116 -2.95 -19.27 -7.65
C ALA A 116 -1.45 -19.29 -7.98
N ASN A 117 -0.52 -18.91 -7.09
CA ASN A 117 0.92 -19.00 -7.42
C ASN A 117 1.72 -19.66 -6.29
N SER A 118 1.73 -21.00 -6.27
CA SER A 118 2.79 -21.75 -5.57
C SER A 118 4.09 -21.51 -6.33
N LEU A 119 4.97 -20.68 -5.78
CA LEU A 119 6.29 -20.42 -6.34
C LEU A 119 7.13 -21.69 -6.20
N LEU A 120 7.14 -22.52 -7.25
CA LEU A 120 8.04 -23.66 -7.37
C LEU A 120 9.46 -23.13 -7.59
N VAL A 121 10.20 -22.97 -6.49
CA VAL A 121 11.66 -22.85 -6.53
C VAL A 121 12.22 -24.27 -6.70
N HIS A 122 13.07 -24.48 -7.70
CA HIS A 122 13.62 -25.80 -8.00
C HIS A 122 14.40 -26.32 -6.78
N GLY A 123 13.90 -27.37 -6.13
CA GLY A 123 14.52 -27.99 -4.96
C GLY A 123 13.87 -27.70 -3.60
N ALA A 124 12.87 -26.81 -3.52
CA ALA A 124 12.08 -26.62 -2.30
C ALA A 124 10.80 -27.48 -2.32
N PRO A 125 10.52 -28.28 -1.27
CA PRO A 125 9.24 -28.98 -1.17
C PRO A 125 8.09 -27.97 -1.03
N PRO A 126 6.91 -28.19 -1.66
CA PRO A 126 5.77 -27.26 -1.56
C PRO A 126 5.26 -27.14 -0.12
N ILE A 127 5.22 -25.93 0.45
CA ILE A 127 4.83 -25.68 1.86
C ILE A 127 3.32 -25.29 1.98
N ASP A 128 2.57 -25.29 0.89
CA ASP A 128 1.26 -24.62 0.79
C ASP A 128 0.04 -25.38 1.40
N HIS A 129 0.29 -26.39 2.24
CA HIS A 129 -0.77 -27.24 2.81
C HIS A 129 -0.73 -27.37 4.34
N ILE A 130 0.21 -26.75 5.06
CA ILE A 130 0.30 -26.91 6.52
C ILE A 130 -0.67 -25.95 7.24
N GLY A 131 -1.69 -26.50 7.90
CA GLY A 131 -2.57 -25.78 8.83
C GLY A 131 -3.94 -25.33 8.31
N LYS A 132 -4.40 -25.83 7.15
CA LYS A 132 -5.75 -25.49 6.65
C LYS A 132 -6.85 -26.15 7.51
N ILE A 133 -7.84 -25.35 7.88
CA ILE A 133 -8.92 -25.71 8.82
C ILE A 133 -9.94 -26.68 8.18
N ASN A 134 -9.91 -26.86 6.86
CA ASN A 134 -10.87 -27.67 6.11
C ASN A 134 -10.64 -29.18 6.21
N ASP A 135 -9.43 -29.63 6.60
CA ASP A 135 -9.14 -31.07 6.67
C ASP A 135 -9.89 -31.78 7.82
N ARG A 136 -10.27 -31.04 8.86
CA ARG A 136 -11.06 -31.60 9.99
C ARG A 136 -12.49 -31.99 9.59
N GLN A 137 -13.10 -31.32 8.62
CA GLN A 137 -14.49 -31.59 8.22
C GLN A 137 -14.63 -32.93 7.49
N LEU A 138 -13.57 -33.45 6.87
CA LEU A 138 -13.61 -34.73 6.17
C LEU A 138 -13.54 -35.94 7.13
N GLN A 139 -12.95 -35.78 8.32
CA GLN A 139 -12.90 -36.86 9.32
C GLN A 139 -14.20 -37.01 10.11
N ASP A 140 -14.88 -35.91 10.45
CA ASP A 140 -16.11 -35.95 11.25
C ASP A 140 -17.29 -36.60 10.50
N ASN A 141 -17.32 -36.48 9.17
CA ASN A 141 -18.38 -37.08 8.34
C ASN A 141 -18.22 -38.59 8.15
N ASN A 142 -16.98 -39.12 8.21
CA ASN A 142 -16.73 -40.56 8.08
C ASN A 142 -16.90 -41.32 9.41
N SER A 143 -16.90 -40.62 10.54
CA SER A 143 -17.17 -41.20 11.87
C SER A 143 -18.67 -41.38 12.16
N LYS A 144 -19.56 -40.87 11.30
CA LYS A 144 -21.02 -40.94 11.50
C LYS A 144 -21.72 -41.99 10.63
N SER A 145 -21.00 -42.78 9.83
CA SER A 145 -21.57 -43.85 9.01
C SER A 145 -21.12 -45.26 9.41
N VAL A 146 -20.90 -45.49 10.71
CA VAL A 146 -20.80 -46.84 11.30
C VAL A 146 -21.68 -46.89 12.53
#